data_AF-A0A9X9Q8U0-F1
#
_entry.id   AF-A0A9X9Q8U0-F1
#
_cell.length_a   1.000
_cell.length_b   1.000
_cell.length_c   1.000
_cell.angle_alpha   90.00
_cell.angle_beta   90.00
_cell.angle_gamma   90.00
#
_symmetry.space_group_name_H-M   'P 1'
#
loop_
_entity.id
_entity.type
_entity.pdbx_description
1 polymer ?
#
loop_
_entity_poly.entity_id
_entity_poly.type
_entity_poly.pdbx_seq_one_letter_code
_entity_poly.pdbx_strand_id
1 'polypeptide(L)'
;MQVIEDFIHIVGMGMMAFQNSYLMTGNVVASIQKLPAASVLTDINFPMKGRKGMVDWARNSEDRVVIPKSIFTPVSSKGKYV
;
A
#
# COMPACT_ATOMS: atom_id res chain seq x y z
N MET A 1 -15.66 -6.23 -4.40
CA MET A 1 -14.18 -6.25 -4.41
C MET A 1 -13.56 -7.16 -3.35
N GLN A 2 -14.34 -7.69 -2.39
CA GLN A 2 -13.88 -8.48 -1.23
C GLN A 2 -12.84 -9.57 -1.55
N VAL A 3 -13.06 -10.42 -2.55
CA VAL A 3 -12.11 -11.51 -2.89
C VAL A 3 -10.70 -10.99 -3.20
N ILE A 4 -10.58 -9.86 -3.91
CA ILE A 4 -9.28 -9.26 -4.25
C ILE A 4 -8.61 -8.70 -3.00
N GLU A 5 -9.39 -8.04 -2.14
CA GLU A 5 -8.87 -7.47 -0.89
C GLU A 5 -8.39 -8.57 0.06
N ASP A 6 -9.17 -9.63 0.25
CA ASP A 6 -8.80 -10.77 1.08
C ASP A 6 -7.53 -11.46 0.57
N PHE A 7 -7.43 -11.65 -0.75
CA PHE A 7 -6.25 -12.22 -1.39
C PHE A 7 -5.00 -11.35 -1.17
N ILE A 8 -5.11 -10.03 -1.32
CA ILE A 8 -4.01 -9.09 -1.07
C ILE A 8 -3.51 -9.21 0.38
N HIS A 9 -4.41 -9.32 1.35
CA HIS A 9 -4.05 -9.52 2.76
C HIS A 9 -3.34 -10.86 2.98
N ILE A 10 -3.82 -11.96 2.40
CA ILE A 10 -3.19 -13.28 2.49
C ILE A 10 -1.75 -13.24 1.94
N VAL A 11 -1.55 -12.65 0.75
CA VAL A 11 -0.21 -12.49 0.17
C VAL A 11 0.67 -11.61 1.08
N GLY A 12 0.13 -10.50 1.58
CA GLY A 12 0.84 -9.60 2.48
C GLY A 12 1.26 -10.25 3.81
N MET A 13 0.57 -11.28 4.29
CA MET A 13 1.01 -12.02 5.48
C MET A 13 2.32 -12.76 5.26
N GLY A 14 2.55 -13.31 4.06
CA GLY A 14 3.77 -14.04 3.71
C GLY A 14 4.97 -13.18 3.27
N MET A 15 4.78 -11.87 3.12
CA MET A 15 5.84 -10.96 2.66
C MET A 15 6.83 -10.61 3.79
N MET A 16 8.09 -10.38 3.41
CA MET A 16 9.12 -9.89 4.33
C MET A 16 8.84 -8.43 4.72
N ALA A 17 9.33 -8.01 5.89
CA ALA A 17 9.24 -6.62 6.32
C ALA A 17 9.84 -5.68 5.27
N PHE A 18 9.19 -4.53 5.04
CA PHE A 18 9.53 -3.51 4.05
C PHE A 18 9.43 -3.93 2.58
N GLN A 19 8.96 -5.14 2.28
CA GLN A 19 8.77 -5.58 0.91
C GLN A 19 7.59 -4.84 0.26
N ASN A 20 7.80 -4.40 -0.99
CA ASN A 20 6.78 -3.77 -1.83
C ASN A 20 6.69 -4.52 -3.17
N SER A 21 5.54 -5.13 -3.44
CA SER A 21 5.26 -5.86 -4.66
C SER A 21 4.22 -5.10 -5.49
N TYR A 22 4.50 -4.92 -6.78
CA TYR A 22 3.57 -4.37 -7.75
C TYR A 22 3.09 -5.47 -8.70
N LEU A 23 1.77 -5.61 -8.82
CA LEU A 23 1.11 -6.49 -9.78
C LEU A 23 0.45 -5.62 -10.83
N MET A 24 0.73 -5.87 -12.11
CA MET A 24 0.26 -5.03 -13.21
C MET A 24 -0.21 -5.93 -14.35
N THR A 25 -1.42 -5.66 -14.82
CA THR A 25 -2.05 -6.37 -15.93
C THR A 25 -2.63 -5.34 -16.91
N GLY A 26 -3.30 -5.81 -17.97
CA GLY A 26 -4.02 -4.93 -18.89
C GLY A 26 -5.14 -4.11 -18.24
N ASN A 27 -5.69 -4.57 -17.10
CA ASN A 27 -6.92 -4.00 -16.53
C ASN A 27 -6.80 -3.62 -15.04
N VAL A 28 -5.76 -4.09 -14.35
CA VAL A 28 -5.60 -3.90 -12.89
C VAL A 28 -4.15 -3.62 -12.54
N VAL A 29 -3.94 -2.62 -11.67
CA VAL A 29 -2.68 -2.39 -10.95
C VAL A 29 -2.94 -2.53 -9.46
N ALA A 30 -2.12 -3.31 -8.77
CA ALA A 30 -2.15 -3.45 -7.32
C ALA A 30 -0.74 -3.28 -6.72
N SER A 31 -0.66 -2.69 -5.53
CA SER A 31 0.56 -2.63 -4.72
C SER A 31 0.28 -3.29 -3.38
N ILE A 32 1.14 -4.22 -2.98
CA ILE A 32 1.09 -4.88 -1.67
C ILE A 32 2.38 -4.50 -0.94
N GLN A 33 2.25 -3.89 0.24
CA GLN A 33 3.39 -3.41 1.03
C GLN A 33 3.31 -3.97 2.45
N LYS A 34 4.37 -4.64 2.90
CA LYS A 34 4.51 -5.05 4.29
C LYS A 34 5.22 -3.95 5.08
N LEU A 35 4.45 -3.15 5.79
CA LEU A 35 4.96 -1.99 6.52
C LEU A 35 4.98 -2.29 8.02
N PRO A 36 6.16 -2.32 8.66
CA PRO A 36 6.25 -2.35 10.12
C PRO A 36 5.59 -1.12 10.76
N ALA A 37 5.07 -1.27 11.98
CA ALA A 37 4.42 -0.18 12.69
C ALA A 37 5.40 1.00 12.90
N ALA A 38 4.90 2.22 12.76
CA ALA A 38 5.67 3.47 12.89
C ALA A 38 6.87 3.63 11.94
N SER A 39 7.05 2.76 10.93
CA SER A 39 8.18 2.88 10.00
C SER A 39 7.92 3.76 8.77
N VAL A 40 6.68 4.25 8.60
CA VAL A 40 6.27 5.08 7.47
C VAL A 40 6.54 6.55 7.79
N LEU A 41 7.59 7.11 7.20
CA LEU A 41 8.06 8.48 7.50
C LEU A 41 7.50 9.56 6.57
N THR A 42 6.96 9.16 5.42
CA THR A 42 6.40 10.03 4.37
C THR A 42 5.10 9.43 3.85
N ASP A 43 4.23 10.28 3.31
CA ASP A 43 3.00 9.82 2.67
C ASP A 43 3.31 8.87 1.51
N ILE A 44 2.45 7.87 1.30
CA ILE A 44 2.60 6.88 0.25
C ILE A 44 1.74 7.30 -0.94
N ASN A 45 2.36 7.38 -2.11
CA ASN A 45 1.67 7.69 -3.37
C ASN A 45 1.41 6.41 -4.15
N PHE A 46 0.18 6.20 -4.62
CA PHE A 46 -0.18 5.08 -5.48
C PHE A 46 -1.06 5.53 -6.66
N PRO A 47 -0.84 5.02 -7.88
CA PRO A 47 0.34 4.25 -8.31
C PRO A 47 1.60 5.13 -8.40
N MET A 48 2.79 4.54 -8.36
CA MET A 48 4.03 5.28 -8.59
C MET A 48 4.09 5.82 -10.03
N LYS A 49 4.16 7.14 -10.21
CA LYS A 49 4.32 7.77 -11.53
C LYS A 49 5.75 7.58 -12.05
N GLY A 50 5.90 7.50 -13.38
CA GLY A 50 7.19 7.62 -14.06
C GLY A 50 8.14 6.42 -13.96
N ARG A 51 7.75 5.30 -13.36
CA ARG A 51 8.59 4.09 -13.32
C ARG A 51 8.45 3.32 -14.63
N LYS A 52 9.57 3.00 -15.31
CA LYS A 52 9.61 2.21 -16.57
C LYS A 52 8.89 0.85 -16.48
N GLY A 53 8.68 0.33 -15.27
CA GLY A 53 7.94 -0.92 -15.04
C GLY A 53 6.41 -0.78 -14.98
N MET A 54 5.86 0.43 -14.93
CA MET A 54 4.40 0.64 -14.85
C MET A 54 3.75 0.45 -16.22
N VAL A 55 2.61 -0.27 -16.27
CA VAL A 55 1.81 -0.44 -17.51
C VAL A 55 1.34 0.90 -18.06
N ASP A 56 1.33 1.04 -19.38
CA ASP A 56 1.19 2.34 -20.05
C ASP A 56 -0.10 3.08 -19.68
N TRP A 57 -1.24 2.37 -19.63
CA TRP A 57 -2.52 2.97 -19.27
C TRP A 57 -2.50 3.56 -17.85
N ALA A 58 -1.90 2.86 -16.87
CA ALA A 58 -1.81 3.33 -15.50
C ALA A 58 -0.73 4.42 -15.33
N ARG A 59 0.37 4.33 -16.10
CA ARG A 59 1.44 5.33 -16.11
C ARG A 59 0.92 6.69 -16.59
N ASN A 60 0.05 6.68 -17.59
CA ASN A 60 -0.49 7.87 -18.23
C ASN A 60 -1.77 8.38 -17.56
N SER A 61 -2.31 7.66 -16.55
CA SER A 61 -3.46 8.12 -15.80
C SER A 61 -3.11 9.32 -14.90
N GLU A 62 -4.06 10.24 -14.78
CA GLU A 62 -3.99 11.32 -13.79
C GLU A 62 -4.38 10.85 -12.39
N ASP A 63 -5.08 9.72 -12.30
CA ASP A 63 -5.59 9.13 -11.06
C ASP A 63 -4.46 8.73 -10.12
N ARG A 64 -4.62 9.12 -8.86
CA ARG A 64 -3.71 8.77 -7.78
C ARG A 64 -4.39 8.92 -6.44
N VAL A 65 -3.85 8.20 -5.45
CA VAL A 65 -4.17 8.38 -4.04
C VAL A 65 -2.89 8.70 -3.26
N VAL A 66 -3.04 9.60 -2.29
CA VAL A 66 -2.02 9.91 -1.30
C VAL A 66 -2.50 9.33 0.02
N ILE A 67 -1.77 8.37 0.56
CA ILE A 67 -2.06 7.71 1.82
C ILE A 67 -1.24 8.41 2.91
N PRO A 68 -1.86 9.14 3.85
CA PRO A 68 -1.15 9.90 4.87
C PRO A 68 -0.35 8.99 5.80
N LYS A 69 0.90 9.33 6.08
CA LYS A 69 1.77 8.54 6.98
C LYS A 69 1.21 8.36 8.39
N SER A 70 0.38 9.30 8.84
CA SER A 70 -0.20 9.33 10.19
C SER A 70 -1.07 8.10 10.49
N ILE A 71 -1.66 7.46 9.48
CA ILE A 71 -2.49 6.26 9.70
C ILE A 71 -1.68 5.04 10.15
N PHE A 72 -0.36 5.05 9.94
CA PHE A 72 0.56 3.97 10.34
C PHE A 72 1.21 4.21 11.70
N THR A 73 0.83 5.29 12.40
CA THR A 73 1.25 5.52 13.77
C THR A 73 0.38 4.69 14.73
N PRO A 74 0.98 3.97 15.70
CA PRO A 74 0.20 3.22 16.67
C PRO A 74 -0.75 4.14 17.42
N VAL A 75 -2.02 3.78 17.47
CA VAL A 75 -2.98 4.48 18.32
C VAL A 75 -2.57 4.24 19.76
N SER A 76 -2.18 5.31 20.47
CA SER A 76 -1.89 5.23 21.91
C SER A 76 -3.16 4.76 22.62
N SER A 77 -3.14 3.53 23.13
CA SER A 77 -4.12 3.06 24.09
C SER A 77 -3.89 3.82 25.39
N LYS A 78 -4.45 5.03 25.52
CA LYS A 78 -4.55 5.69 26.83
C LYS A 78 -5.34 4.77 27.75
N GLY A 79 -4.71 4.42 28.88
CA GLY A 79 -5.12 3.36 29.76
C GLY A 79 -6.56 3.50 30.28
N LYS A 80 -7.30 2.39 30.26
CA LYS A 80 -8.47 2.19 31.11
C LYS A 80 -8.00 1.84 32.52
N TYR A 81 -7.59 2.84 33.27
CA TYR A 81 -7.52 2.76 34.73
C TYR A 81 -8.03 4.09 35.29
N VAL A 82 -9.34 4.16 35.47
CA VAL A 82 -10.02 4.99 36.47
C VAL A 82 -10.92 4.03 37.24
#